data_AF-A0AAE3Y4K1-F1
#
_entry.id   AF-A0AAE3Y4K1-F1
#
_cell.length_a   1.000
_cell.length_b   1.000
_cell.length_c   1.000
_cell.angle_alpha   90.00
_cell.angle_beta   90.00
_cell.angle_gamma   90.00
#
_symmetry.space_group_name_H-M   'P 1'
#
loop_
_entity.id
_entity.type
_entity.pdbx_description
1 polymer ?
#
loop_
_entity_poly.entity_id
_entity_poly.type
_entity_poly.pdbx_seq_one_letter_code
_entity_poly.pdbx_strand_id
1 'polypeptide(L)'
;MLYNLFKKSKLKHNIPLYKKYGIKKSYFSSISSSDFAHLPDTERKADKDKLTVTPFFTKLSEDAKESALQYDDNGYMIIRNYLSPETADKINQEIENMVNDGTLKFRYGGKLMFAIHHSEILKNIGNDKELTEFLSILLNGKAKLFQSINFINGSQQKTHSDSIHMTTYPLGGLLGVWIALEDVDENNGALHYIPKSQKLPYFLNSDYDNEGTAFKIGKKSYTAYEEFLENKVKELGLKKEIFRAKKGDLLIWHANILHGGEPHLDKNRTRKSLVYHFFDENSVCYHEVTQRPALFEL
;
A
#
# COMPACT_ATOMS: atom_id res chain seq x y z
N MET A 1 -1.35 -23.18 -6.24
CA MET A 1 -0.97 -24.19 -5.22
C MET A 1 0.44 -24.73 -5.44
N LEU A 2 0.77 -25.35 -6.59
CA LEU A 2 2.12 -25.89 -6.87
C LEU A 2 3.26 -24.86 -6.71
N TYR A 3 3.10 -23.65 -7.24
CA TYR A 3 4.09 -22.57 -7.06
C TYR A 3 4.40 -22.28 -5.58
N ASN A 4 3.37 -22.23 -4.72
CA ASN A 4 3.52 -21.91 -3.30
C ASN A 4 4.17 -23.05 -2.50
N LEU A 5 3.96 -24.32 -2.92
CA LEU A 5 4.51 -25.49 -2.24
C LEU A 5 6.04 -25.43 -2.13
N PHE A 6 6.70 -24.91 -3.16
CA PHE A 6 8.16 -24.76 -3.20
C PHE A 6 8.68 -23.45 -2.56
N LYS A 7 7.81 -22.67 -1.90
CA LYS A 7 8.15 -21.38 -1.26
C LYS A 7 8.04 -21.43 0.27
N LYS A 8 8.22 -22.60 0.89
CA LYS A 8 8.08 -22.81 2.34
C LYS A 8 8.83 -21.79 3.20
N SER A 9 10.07 -21.45 2.87
CA SER A 9 10.86 -20.46 3.63
C SER A 9 10.20 -19.08 3.69
N LYS A 10 9.53 -18.68 2.61
CA LYS A 10 8.82 -17.40 2.45
C LYS A 10 7.40 -17.42 3.02
N LEU A 11 6.84 -18.61 3.32
CA LEU A 11 5.44 -18.79 3.74
C LEU A 11 5.27 -19.36 5.15
N LYS A 12 6.34 -19.89 5.77
CA LYS A 12 6.26 -20.52 7.10
C LYS A 12 5.74 -19.59 8.21
N HIS A 13 5.87 -18.27 8.03
CA HIS A 13 5.36 -17.25 8.96
C HIS A 13 3.84 -17.31 9.12
N ASN A 14 3.10 -17.82 8.12
CA ASN A 14 1.65 -17.96 8.17
C ASN A 14 1.17 -19.09 9.07
N ILE A 15 1.99 -20.12 9.31
CA ILE A 15 1.60 -21.31 10.09
C ILE A 15 1.11 -20.96 11.51
N PRO A 16 1.86 -20.20 12.33
CA PRO A 16 1.37 -19.81 13.66
C PRO A 16 0.10 -18.94 13.59
N LEU A 17 -0.02 -18.08 12.58
CA LEU A 17 -1.18 -17.22 12.39
C LEU A 17 -2.43 -18.01 12.00
N TYR A 18 -2.30 -19.00 11.10
CA TYR A 18 -3.41 -19.88 10.72
C TYR A 18 -3.91 -20.66 11.93
N LYS A 19 -2.98 -21.17 12.76
CA LYS A 19 -3.34 -21.83 14.03
C LYS A 19 -4.07 -20.88 14.97
N LYS A 20 -3.57 -19.64 15.13
CA LYS A 20 -4.19 -18.60 15.98
C LYS A 20 -5.64 -18.32 15.58
N TYR A 21 -5.91 -18.24 14.28
CA TYR A 21 -7.24 -17.89 13.74
C TYR A 21 -8.08 -19.11 13.32
N GLY A 22 -7.68 -20.33 13.69
CA GLY A 22 -8.47 -21.53 13.39
C GLY A 22 -8.54 -21.92 11.91
N ILE A 23 -7.65 -21.40 11.07
CA ILE A 23 -7.63 -21.66 9.63
C ILE A 23 -7.08 -23.05 9.34
N LYS A 24 -7.95 -23.96 8.90
CA LYS A 24 -7.60 -25.36 8.58
C LYS A 24 -7.05 -25.52 7.16
N LYS A 25 -6.01 -24.75 6.83
CA LYS A 25 -5.34 -24.79 5.52
C LYS A 25 -3.84 -24.95 5.66
N SER A 26 -3.20 -25.54 4.64
CA SER A 26 -1.75 -25.56 4.55
C SER A 26 -1.22 -24.19 4.15
N TYR A 27 0.03 -23.87 4.53
CA TYR A 27 0.65 -22.57 4.23
C TYR A 27 0.71 -22.22 2.73
N PHE A 28 0.59 -23.21 1.85
CA PHE A 28 0.65 -23.07 0.39
C PHE A 28 -0.74 -23.09 -0.29
N SER A 29 -1.81 -23.36 0.46
CA SER A 29 -3.19 -23.35 -0.02
C SER A 29 -3.60 -21.94 -0.47
N SER A 30 -4.64 -21.87 -1.30
CA SER A 30 -5.28 -20.58 -1.57
C SER A 30 -5.91 -20.03 -0.30
N ILE A 31 -5.93 -18.71 -0.19
CA ILE A 31 -6.50 -18.00 0.95
C ILE A 31 -7.19 -16.72 0.47
N SER A 32 -8.36 -16.42 1.03
CA SER A 32 -9.18 -15.25 0.71
C SER A 32 -9.90 -14.72 1.95
N SER A 33 -10.52 -13.56 1.82
CA SER A 33 -11.37 -12.95 2.86
C SER A 33 -12.44 -13.91 3.40
N SER A 34 -13.04 -14.74 2.55
CA SER A 34 -14.04 -15.74 2.93
C SER A 34 -13.55 -16.79 3.93
N ASP A 35 -12.24 -17.06 4.00
CA ASP A 35 -11.68 -17.96 5.02
C ASP A 35 -11.80 -17.41 6.44
N PHE A 36 -11.98 -16.10 6.58
CA PHE A 36 -12.05 -15.39 7.84
C PHE A 36 -13.46 -14.89 8.16
N ALA A 37 -14.44 -15.08 7.29
CA ALA A 37 -15.81 -14.57 7.46
C ALA A 37 -16.54 -15.06 8.73
N HIS A 38 -16.03 -16.11 9.36
CA HIS A 38 -16.54 -16.66 10.62
C HIS A 38 -15.95 -15.99 11.87
N LEU A 39 -14.97 -15.12 11.70
CA LEU A 39 -14.28 -14.41 12.77
C LEU A 39 -14.78 -12.96 12.85
N PRO A 40 -14.67 -12.30 14.02
CA PRO A 40 -15.17 -10.93 14.18
C PRO A 40 -14.34 -9.93 13.38
N ASP A 41 -15.02 -8.90 12.89
CA ASP A 41 -14.35 -7.71 12.37
C ASP A 41 -13.50 -7.06 13.45
N THR A 42 -12.35 -6.53 13.04
CA THR A 42 -11.46 -5.78 13.93
C THR A 42 -11.29 -4.38 13.40
N GLU A 43 -11.67 -3.39 14.21
CA GLU A 43 -11.36 -1.99 13.91
C GLU A 43 -9.94 -1.67 14.38
N ARG A 44 -9.14 -1.08 13.50
CA ARG A 44 -7.81 -0.55 13.84
C ARG A 44 -7.92 0.97 13.94
N LYS A 45 -7.48 1.52 15.07
CA LYS A 45 -7.37 2.95 15.31
C LYS A 45 -6.02 3.25 15.93
N ALA A 46 -5.41 4.34 15.50
CA ALA A 46 -4.15 4.80 16.04
C ALA A 46 -4.32 5.25 17.50
N ASP A 47 -3.39 4.85 18.35
CA ASP A 47 -3.30 5.36 19.72
C ASP A 47 -2.67 6.76 19.69
N LYS A 48 -3.52 7.80 19.70
CA LYS A 48 -3.09 9.20 19.57
C LYS A 48 -2.13 9.62 20.69
N ASP A 49 -2.34 9.14 21.91
CA ASP A 49 -1.48 9.48 23.04
C ASP A 49 -0.06 8.94 22.82
N LYS A 50 0.07 7.69 22.35
CA LYS A 50 1.37 7.14 21.95
C LYS A 50 1.96 7.81 20.72
N LEU A 51 1.13 8.18 19.75
CA LEU A 51 1.56 8.79 18.50
C LEU A 51 2.29 10.12 18.77
N THR A 52 1.70 10.98 19.62
CA THR A 52 2.21 12.34 19.90
C THR A 52 3.56 12.37 20.62
N VAL A 53 3.94 11.29 21.32
CA VAL A 53 5.20 11.22 22.06
C VAL A 53 6.33 10.55 21.27
N THR A 54 6.07 10.09 20.05
CA THR A 54 7.12 9.48 19.21
C THR A 54 8.16 10.51 18.78
N PRO A 55 9.46 10.12 18.68
CA PRO A 55 10.49 11.00 18.12
C PRO A 55 10.12 11.54 16.73
N PHE A 56 9.52 10.70 15.88
CA PHE A 56 9.07 11.10 14.55
C PHE A 56 8.03 12.23 14.61
N PHE A 57 6.96 12.08 15.40
CA PHE A 57 5.90 13.08 15.52
C PHE A 57 6.43 14.41 16.07
N THR A 58 7.30 14.38 17.07
CA THR A 58 7.83 15.61 17.69
C THR A 58 8.63 16.48 16.73
N LYS A 59 9.22 15.89 15.67
CA LYS A 59 10.00 16.58 14.64
C LYS A 59 9.17 17.10 13.47
N LEU A 60 7.89 16.73 13.39
CA LEU A 60 6.99 17.20 12.33
C LEU A 60 6.70 18.70 12.46
N SER A 61 6.41 19.34 11.33
CA SER A 61 5.79 20.67 11.34
C SER A 61 4.38 20.60 11.94
N GLU A 62 3.84 21.75 12.38
CA GLU A 62 2.50 21.79 12.98
C GLU A 62 1.41 21.28 12.03
N ASP A 63 1.46 21.65 10.75
CA ASP A 63 0.52 21.13 9.74
C ASP A 63 0.61 19.60 9.59
N ALA A 64 1.81 19.04 9.66
CA ALA A 64 2.01 17.59 9.57
C ALA A 64 1.56 16.88 10.86
N LYS A 65 1.72 17.50 12.03
CA LYS A 65 1.15 17.01 13.29
C LYS A 65 -0.37 16.99 13.24
N GLU A 66 -1.00 18.07 12.76
CA GLU A 66 -2.45 18.12 12.58
C GLU A 66 -2.91 17.02 11.61
N SER A 67 -2.22 16.89 10.47
CA SER A 67 -2.51 15.84 9.49
C SER A 67 -2.40 14.43 10.08
N ALA A 68 -1.36 14.16 10.88
CA ALA A 68 -1.19 12.89 11.59
C ALA A 68 -2.34 12.60 12.57
N LEU A 69 -2.78 13.60 13.34
CA LEU A 69 -3.87 13.46 14.31
C LEU A 69 -5.25 13.23 13.65
N GLN A 70 -5.37 13.58 12.37
CA GLN A 70 -6.57 13.35 11.54
C GLN A 70 -6.47 12.08 10.68
N TYR A 71 -5.40 11.29 10.79
CA TYR A 71 -5.17 10.12 9.93
C TYR A 71 -6.34 9.13 9.92
N ASP A 72 -6.85 8.70 11.08
CA ASP A 72 -7.99 7.77 11.16
C ASP A 72 -9.29 8.37 10.60
N ASP A 73 -9.42 9.71 10.68
CA ASP A 73 -10.60 10.40 10.20
C ASP A 73 -10.61 10.58 8.68
N ASN A 74 -9.46 10.96 8.12
CA ASN A 74 -9.31 11.27 6.70
C ASN A 74 -8.85 10.07 5.86
N GLY A 75 -8.16 9.11 6.47
CA GLY A 75 -7.58 7.92 5.84
C GLY A 75 -6.18 8.15 5.28
N TYR A 76 -5.60 9.32 5.53
CA TYR A 76 -4.28 9.70 5.06
C TYR A 76 -3.67 10.81 5.92
N MET A 77 -2.37 11.01 5.79
CA MET A 77 -1.67 12.20 6.28
C MET A 77 -0.59 12.65 5.30
N ILE A 78 -0.30 13.95 5.30
CA ILE A 78 0.68 14.58 4.39
C ILE A 78 1.81 15.18 5.21
N ILE A 79 3.04 14.96 4.77
CA ILE A 79 4.25 15.58 5.32
C ILE A 79 4.94 16.33 4.17
N ARG A 80 4.98 17.65 4.27
CA ARG A 80 5.68 18.48 3.27
C ARG A 80 7.17 18.50 3.56
N ASN A 81 7.99 18.51 2.51
CA ASN A 81 9.46 18.53 2.61
C ASN A 81 10.03 17.40 3.48
N TYR A 82 9.46 16.19 3.39
CA TYR A 82 9.95 15.03 4.14
C TYR A 82 11.37 14.64 3.73
N LEU A 83 11.64 14.55 2.43
CA LEU A 83 13.00 14.43 1.90
C LEU A 83 13.51 15.78 1.41
N SER A 84 14.82 15.99 1.50
CA SER A 84 15.45 17.09 0.79
C SER A 84 15.41 16.85 -0.73
N PRO A 85 15.34 17.90 -1.56
CA PRO A 85 15.43 17.77 -3.02
C PRO A 85 16.67 16.99 -3.48
N GLU A 86 17.82 17.18 -2.82
CA GLU A 86 19.08 16.50 -3.14
C GLU A 86 19.00 14.99 -2.85
N THR A 87 18.25 14.62 -1.81
CA THR A 87 18.03 13.21 -1.47
C THR A 87 17.14 12.54 -2.52
N ALA A 88 16.07 13.22 -2.94
CA ALA A 88 15.22 12.76 -4.03
C ALA A 88 16.00 12.61 -5.36
N ASP A 89 16.91 13.54 -5.67
CA ASP A 89 17.74 13.47 -6.87
C ASP A 89 18.74 12.30 -6.83
N LYS A 90 19.34 12.02 -5.66
CA LYS A 90 20.18 10.82 -5.47
C LYS A 90 19.39 9.54 -5.71
N ILE A 91 18.17 9.44 -5.19
CA ILE A 91 17.29 8.29 -5.43
C ILE A 91 17.00 8.14 -6.92
N ASN A 92 16.65 9.24 -7.61
CA ASN A 92 16.39 9.21 -9.04
C ASN A 92 17.59 8.70 -9.83
N GLN A 93 18.80 9.15 -9.49
CA GLN A 93 20.03 8.71 -10.13
C GLN A 93 20.33 7.22 -9.88
N GLU A 94 20.15 6.72 -8.65
CA GLU A 94 20.34 5.30 -8.36
C GLU A 94 19.34 4.43 -9.13
N ILE A 95 18.07 4.84 -9.20
CA ILE A 95 17.05 4.14 -9.99
C ILE A 95 17.42 4.12 -11.46
N GLU A 96 17.85 5.25 -12.03
CA GLU A 96 18.27 5.34 -13.42
C GLU A 96 19.46 4.42 -13.72
N ASN A 97 20.49 4.44 -12.85
CA ASN A 97 21.66 3.58 -12.99
C ASN A 97 21.27 2.09 -12.98
N MET A 98 20.43 1.68 -12.02
CA MET A 98 19.95 0.29 -11.92
C MET A 98 19.06 -0.12 -13.10
N VAL A 99 18.34 0.81 -13.72
CA VAL A 99 17.58 0.52 -14.95
C VAL A 99 18.53 0.35 -16.13
N ASN A 100 19.54 1.21 -16.25
CA ASN A 100 20.51 1.20 -17.35
C ASN A 100 21.43 -0.03 -17.33
N ASP A 101 21.86 -0.48 -16.16
CA ASP A 101 22.69 -1.69 -16.01
C ASP A 101 21.87 -3.00 -16.00
N GLY A 102 20.54 -2.89 -15.98
CA GLY A 102 19.60 -4.01 -16.02
C GLY A 102 19.34 -4.70 -14.67
N THR A 103 19.85 -4.17 -13.56
CA THR A 103 19.55 -4.60 -12.18
C THR A 103 18.05 -4.48 -11.90
N LEU A 104 17.43 -3.37 -12.29
CA LEU A 104 15.99 -3.16 -12.24
C LEU A 104 15.38 -3.21 -13.63
N LYS A 105 14.22 -3.87 -13.72
CA LYS A 105 13.44 -4.00 -14.96
C LYS A 105 12.00 -3.62 -14.71
N PHE A 106 11.39 -2.93 -15.66
CA PHE A 106 9.97 -2.62 -15.62
C PHE A 106 9.14 -3.91 -15.61
N ARG A 107 8.14 -3.94 -14.72
CA ARG A 107 7.16 -5.01 -14.59
C ARG A 107 5.76 -4.42 -14.47
N TYR A 108 4.73 -5.23 -14.69
CA TYR A 108 3.34 -4.92 -14.32
C TYR A 108 2.85 -3.52 -14.77
N GLY A 109 3.13 -3.12 -16.01
CA GLY A 109 2.67 -1.84 -16.55
C GLY A 109 3.49 -0.62 -16.09
N GLY A 110 4.82 -0.75 -16.03
CA GLY A 110 5.73 0.38 -15.79
C GLY A 110 6.22 0.54 -14.34
N LYS A 111 6.05 -0.50 -13.51
CA LYS A 111 6.52 -0.53 -12.12
C LYS A 111 7.96 -1.07 -12.03
N LEU A 112 8.80 -0.42 -11.23
CA LEU A 112 10.11 -0.91 -10.85
C LEU A 112 10.00 -1.47 -9.42
N MET A 113 9.92 -2.80 -9.31
CA MET A 113 9.62 -3.48 -8.06
C MET A 113 10.88 -3.75 -7.25
N PHE A 114 10.80 -3.58 -5.93
CA PHE A 114 11.80 -4.03 -4.96
C PHE A 114 13.22 -3.44 -5.11
N ALA A 115 13.30 -2.18 -5.55
CA ALA A 115 14.57 -1.43 -5.56
C ALA A 115 15.26 -1.37 -4.18
N ILE A 116 14.51 -1.53 -3.09
CA ILE A 116 15.03 -1.66 -1.71
C ILE A 116 16.04 -2.80 -1.50
N HIS A 117 16.07 -3.81 -2.35
CA HIS A 117 17.03 -4.92 -2.24
C HIS A 117 18.38 -4.60 -2.89
N HIS A 118 18.46 -3.49 -3.62
CA HIS A 118 19.62 -3.12 -4.42
C HIS A 118 20.18 -1.73 -4.07
N SER A 119 19.45 -0.95 -3.26
CA SER A 119 19.78 0.43 -2.92
C SER A 119 19.76 0.64 -1.40
N GLU A 120 20.89 1.04 -0.84
CA GLU A 120 21.01 1.33 0.59
C GLU A 120 20.19 2.55 1.01
N ILE A 121 20.14 3.60 0.18
CA ILE A 121 19.34 4.79 0.49
C ILE A 121 17.86 4.46 0.60
N LEU A 122 17.33 3.67 -0.34
CA LEU A 122 15.93 3.21 -0.32
C LEU A 122 15.67 2.25 0.85
N LYS A 123 16.62 1.37 1.17
CA LYS A 123 16.50 0.47 2.30
C LYS A 123 16.49 1.24 3.63
N ASN A 124 17.36 2.23 3.78
CA ASN A 124 17.49 3.01 5.01
C ASN A 124 16.27 3.90 5.26
N ILE A 125 15.71 4.54 4.22
CA ILE A 125 14.46 5.30 4.35
C ILE A 125 13.31 4.38 4.79
N GLY A 126 13.12 3.25 4.09
CA GLY A 126 12.01 2.34 4.38
C GLY A 126 12.14 1.56 5.70
N ASN A 127 13.33 1.48 6.28
CA ASN A 127 13.59 0.83 7.58
C ASN A 127 14.02 1.82 8.66
N ASP A 128 13.80 3.13 8.47
CA ASP A 128 14.06 4.12 9.50
C ASP A 128 13.28 3.76 10.76
N LYS A 129 13.96 3.75 11.90
CA LYS A 129 13.40 3.22 13.15
C LYS A 129 12.29 4.13 13.68
N GLU A 130 12.47 5.44 13.61
CA GLU A 130 11.48 6.41 14.10
C GLU A 130 10.23 6.38 13.22
N LEU A 131 10.40 6.32 11.90
CA LEU A 131 9.30 6.13 10.95
C LEU A 131 8.57 4.81 11.22
N THR A 132 9.28 3.68 11.35
CA THR A 132 8.65 2.37 11.53
C THR A 132 7.89 2.26 12.85
N GLU A 133 8.40 2.88 13.93
CA GLU A 133 7.70 2.99 15.21
C GLU A 133 6.42 3.82 15.08
N PHE A 134 6.52 4.99 14.42
CA PHE A 134 5.38 5.84 14.14
C PHE A 134 4.29 5.13 13.30
N LEU A 135 4.70 4.45 12.22
CA LEU A 135 3.83 3.65 11.37
C LEU A 135 3.18 2.49 12.13
N SER A 136 3.89 1.87 13.07
CA SER A 136 3.35 0.80 13.92
C SER A 136 2.18 1.29 14.78
N ILE A 137 2.28 2.52 15.31
CA ILE A 137 1.19 3.15 16.08
C ILE A 137 0.02 3.52 15.15
N LEU A 138 0.28 4.11 13.99
CA LEU A 138 -0.76 4.41 12.99
C LEU A 138 -1.52 3.15 12.55
N LEU A 139 -0.80 2.03 12.38
CA LEU A 139 -1.37 0.75 11.97
C LEU A 139 -2.10 0.01 13.11
N ASN A 140 -1.92 0.45 14.36
CA ASN A 140 -2.22 -0.31 15.57
C ASN A 140 -1.73 -1.78 15.47
N GLY A 141 -0.44 -1.93 15.15
CA GLY A 141 0.18 -3.22 14.86
C GLY A 141 1.70 -3.11 14.82
N LYS A 142 2.39 -4.15 14.35
CA LYS A 142 3.85 -4.10 14.18
C LYS A 142 4.18 -3.92 12.70
N ALA A 143 4.39 -2.68 12.28
CA ALA A 143 4.66 -2.35 10.90
C ALA A 143 5.99 -2.99 10.45
N LYS A 144 5.96 -3.67 9.30
CA LYS A 144 7.11 -4.29 8.66
C LYS A 144 7.09 -3.98 7.18
N LEU A 145 8.20 -3.45 6.69
CA LEU A 145 8.36 -3.16 5.27
C LEU A 145 8.21 -4.45 4.46
N PHE A 146 7.27 -4.45 3.51
CA PHE A 146 6.96 -5.59 2.66
C PHE A 146 7.47 -5.41 1.23
N GLN A 147 7.27 -4.22 0.67
CA GLN A 147 7.53 -3.97 -0.74
C GLN A 147 7.90 -2.51 -0.97
N SER A 148 8.75 -2.29 -1.96
CA SER A 148 8.90 -0.98 -2.60
C SER A 148 8.51 -1.01 -4.07
N ILE A 149 8.01 0.11 -4.58
CA ILE A 149 7.72 0.33 -5.99
C ILE A 149 8.22 1.71 -6.38
N ASN A 150 9.05 1.78 -7.42
CA ASN A 150 9.41 3.03 -8.06
C ASN A 150 8.66 3.16 -9.38
N PHE A 151 8.31 4.39 -9.72
CA PHE A 151 7.65 4.75 -10.97
C PHE A 151 8.44 5.86 -11.65
N ILE A 152 8.51 5.83 -12.98
CA ILE A 152 9.02 6.95 -13.78
C ILE A 152 7.87 7.85 -14.27
N ASN A 153 6.69 7.28 -14.50
CA ASN A 153 5.50 8.00 -14.95
C ASN A 153 4.31 7.72 -14.02
N GLY A 154 3.29 8.61 -14.11
CA GLY A 154 1.95 8.41 -13.55
C GLY A 154 1.44 6.99 -13.79
N SER A 155 0.86 6.34 -12.77
CA SER A 155 0.37 4.96 -12.93
C SER A 155 -0.88 4.93 -13.81
N GLN A 156 -1.64 6.03 -13.84
CA GLN A 156 -2.98 6.12 -14.44
C GLN A 156 -3.92 5.00 -13.97
N GLN A 157 -3.63 4.41 -12.80
CA GLN A 157 -4.41 3.33 -12.23
C GLN A 157 -5.73 3.92 -11.75
N LYS A 158 -6.84 3.29 -12.13
CA LYS A 158 -8.17 3.73 -11.70
C LYS A 158 -8.30 3.68 -10.18
N THR A 159 -9.33 4.35 -9.66
CA THR A 159 -9.67 4.34 -8.24
C THR A 159 -9.77 2.92 -7.70
N HIS A 160 -9.01 2.61 -6.67
CA HIS A 160 -8.98 1.32 -6.00
C HIS A 160 -8.60 1.49 -4.53
N SER A 161 -8.78 0.42 -3.74
CA SER A 161 -8.17 0.26 -2.42
C SER A 161 -7.01 -0.72 -2.53
N ASP A 162 -5.92 -0.52 -1.78
CA ASP A 162 -4.84 -1.50 -1.72
C ASP A 162 -5.29 -2.83 -1.13
N SER A 163 -6.34 -2.83 -0.32
CA SER A 163 -6.81 -4.02 0.40
C SER A 163 -7.34 -5.10 -0.54
N ILE A 164 -7.68 -4.79 -1.80
CA ILE A 164 -8.02 -5.80 -2.82
C ILE A 164 -6.78 -6.50 -3.39
N HIS A 165 -5.64 -5.80 -3.37
CA HIS A 165 -4.37 -6.31 -3.90
C HIS A 165 -3.53 -6.98 -2.82
N MET A 166 -3.56 -6.42 -1.62
CA MET A 166 -2.69 -6.71 -0.48
C MET A 166 -3.54 -6.67 0.79
N THR A 167 -4.22 -7.77 1.03
CA THR A 167 -5.22 -7.93 2.09
C THR A 167 -4.58 -8.50 3.34
N THR A 168 -5.16 -8.18 4.48
CA THR A 168 -4.78 -8.77 5.77
C THR A 168 -5.98 -9.34 6.50
N TYR A 169 -5.74 -10.35 7.33
CA TYR A 169 -6.62 -10.64 8.45
C TYR A 169 -5.87 -10.48 9.79
N PRO A 170 -6.39 -9.67 10.74
CA PRO A 170 -7.55 -8.79 10.59
C PRO A 170 -7.35 -7.70 9.52
N LEU A 171 -8.45 -7.15 8.99
CA LEU A 171 -8.41 -6.10 7.97
C LEU A 171 -7.73 -4.83 8.50
N GLY A 172 -7.26 -3.97 7.58
CA GLY A 172 -6.56 -2.72 7.91
C GLY A 172 -5.12 -2.89 8.39
N GLY A 173 -4.55 -4.10 8.32
CA GLY A 173 -3.17 -4.40 8.69
C GLY A 173 -2.14 -4.01 7.62
N LEU A 174 -2.47 -3.06 6.75
CA LEU A 174 -1.59 -2.49 5.73
C LEU A 174 -1.70 -0.95 5.74
N LEU A 175 -0.58 -0.27 5.49
CA LEU A 175 -0.56 1.12 5.07
C LEU A 175 0.46 1.33 3.94
N GLY A 176 0.25 2.39 3.15
CA GLY A 176 1.14 2.83 2.08
C GLY A 176 1.86 4.12 2.47
N VAL A 177 3.11 4.26 2.03
CA VAL A 177 3.91 5.49 2.13
C VAL A 177 4.38 5.84 0.73
N TRP A 178 3.95 6.97 0.21
CA TRP A 178 4.34 7.48 -1.10
C TRP A 178 5.15 8.75 -0.97
N ILE A 179 6.22 8.86 -1.75
CA ILE A 179 7.15 9.99 -1.74
C ILE A 179 7.30 10.51 -3.16
N ALA A 180 7.15 11.83 -3.31
CA ALA A 180 7.42 12.56 -4.54
C ALA A 180 8.92 12.65 -4.78
N LEU A 181 9.41 12.14 -5.90
CA LEU A 181 10.82 12.30 -6.32
C LEU A 181 10.99 13.40 -7.36
N GLU A 182 9.90 14.08 -7.74
CA GLU A 182 9.88 15.32 -8.51
C GLU A 182 8.59 16.10 -8.21
N ASP A 183 8.46 17.30 -8.78
CA ASP A 183 7.21 18.08 -8.67
C ASP A 183 6.08 17.39 -9.42
N VAL A 184 4.92 17.30 -8.78
CA VAL A 184 3.74 16.58 -9.27
C VAL A 184 2.51 17.47 -9.28
N ASP A 185 1.86 17.53 -10.43
CA ASP A 185 0.63 18.29 -10.68
C ASP A 185 -0.31 17.52 -11.62
N GLU A 186 -1.44 18.14 -11.97
CA GLU A 186 -2.49 17.56 -12.83
C GLU A 186 -1.97 17.11 -14.20
N ASN A 187 -0.85 17.65 -14.68
CA ASN A 187 -0.37 17.41 -16.03
C ASN A 187 0.57 16.20 -16.13
N ASN A 188 1.24 15.81 -15.05
CA ASN A 188 2.18 14.68 -15.07
C ASN A 188 1.67 13.41 -14.37
N GLY A 189 0.39 13.36 -13.99
CA GLY A 189 -0.24 12.16 -13.43
C GLY A 189 -0.09 12.07 -11.92
N ALA A 190 -0.54 13.12 -11.24
CA ALA A 190 -0.74 13.18 -9.79
C ALA A 190 -1.54 12.00 -9.25
N LEU A 191 -1.38 11.72 -7.95
CA LEU A 191 -2.30 10.85 -7.26
C LEU A 191 -3.63 11.56 -7.03
N HIS A 192 -4.71 10.80 -7.00
CA HIS A 192 -5.94 11.21 -6.36
C HIS A 192 -6.28 10.31 -5.19
N TYR A 193 -7.00 10.85 -4.22
CA TYR A 193 -7.57 10.11 -3.11
C TYR A 193 -8.98 10.62 -2.81
N ILE A 194 -9.79 9.80 -2.15
CA ILE A 194 -11.13 10.17 -1.71
C ILE A 194 -11.11 10.23 -0.18
N PRO A 195 -11.06 11.42 0.43
CA PRO A 195 -11.05 11.55 1.89
C PRO A 195 -12.20 10.78 2.54
N LYS A 196 -11.95 10.19 3.71
CA LYS A 196 -12.93 9.44 4.51
C LYS A 196 -13.42 8.13 3.89
N SER A 197 -13.02 7.79 2.66
CA SER A 197 -13.44 6.56 1.98
C SER A 197 -12.89 5.29 2.64
N GLN A 198 -11.85 5.39 3.47
CA GLN A 198 -11.36 4.27 4.27
C GLN A 198 -12.40 3.75 5.28
N LYS A 199 -13.39 4.58 5.64
CA LYS A 199 -14.51 4.22 6.53
C LYS A 199 -15.60 3.41 5.83
N LEU A 200 -15.52 3.24 4.50
CA LEU A 200 -16.40 2.36 3.76
C LEU A 200 -16.08 0.89 4.07
N PRO A 201 -17.02 -0.04 3.81
CA PRO A 201 -16.70 -1.46 3.82
C PRO A 201 -15.50 -1.78 2.93
N TYR A 202 -14.75 -2.81 3.31
CA TYR A 202 -13.72 -3.37 2.44
C TYR A 202 -14.41 -4.10 1.30
N PHE A 203 -14.35 -3.55 0.09
CA PHE A 203 -14.89 -4.19 -1.09
C PHE A 203 -13.90 -5.23 -1.63
N LEU A 204 -14.22 -6.50 -1.41
CA LEU A 204 -13.40 -7.69 -1.71
C LEU A 204 -14.10 -8.60 -2.72
N ASN A 205 -13.62 -9.84 -2.93
CA ASN A 205 -14.12 -10.70 -4.01
C ASN A 205 -15.63 -10.96 -3.93
N SER A 206 -16.19 -11.11 -2.73
CA SER A 206 -17.62 -11.37 -2.53
C SER A 206 -18.52 -10.23 -3.00
N ASP A 207 -18.05 -8.98 -2.89
CA ASP A 207 -18.88 -7.79 -3.15
C ASP A 207 -19.18 -7.57 -4.64
N TYR A 208 -18.41 -8.21 -5.52
CA TYR A 208 -18.61 -8.17 -6.96
C TYR A 208 -18.67 -9.57 -7.57
N ASP A 209 -19.16 -10.58 -6.85
CA ASP A 209 -19.30 -11.99 -7.28
C ASP A 209 -18.05 -12.60 -7.95
N ASN A 210 -16.88 -12.36 -7.36
CA ASN A 210 -15.60 -12.91 -7.82
C ASN A 210 -15.01 -13.95 -6.85
N GLU A 211 -15.85 -14.62 -6.07
CA GLU A 211 -15.37 -15.68 -5.19
C GLU A 211 -14.89 -16.90 -6.00
N GLY A 212 -13.76 -17.46 -5.58
CA GLY A 212 -13.27 -18.73 -6.10
C GLY A 212 -13.87 -19.94 -5.38
N THR A 213 -13.37 -21.12 -5.75
CA THR A 213 -13.58 -22.37 -5.02
C THR A 213 -12.25 -22.84 -4.43
N ALA A 214 -12.26 -24.00 -3.76
CA ALA A 214 -11.03 -24.66 -3.31
C ALA A 214 -10.02 -24.93 -4.44
N PHE A 215 -10.47 -25.01 -5.69
CA PHE A 215 -9.65 -25.42 -6.84
C PHE A 215 -9.47 -24.33 -7.91
N LYS A 216 -10.34 -23.32 -7.96
CA LYS A 216 -10.33 -22.28 -8.99
C LYS A 216 -10.44 -20.90 -8.35
N ILE A 217 -9.75 -19.91 -8.90
CA ILE A 217 -9.97 -18.51 -8.53
C ILE A 217 -11.30 -17.99 -9.09
N GLY A 218 -11.74 -16.83 -8.61
CA GLY A 218 -12.84 -16.09 -9.22
C GLY A 218 -12.66 -15.90 -10.72
N LYS A 219 -13.78 -15.86 -11.45
CA LYS A 219 -13.78 -15.83 -12.92
C LYS A 219 -13.80 -14.41 -13.51
N LYS A 220 -14.10 -13.39 -12.71
CA LYS A 220 -14.20 -12.02 -13.19
C LYS A 220 -12.80 -11.41 -13.34
N SER A 221 -12.65 -10.56 -14.34
CA SER A 221 -11.40 -9.81 -14.54
C SER A 221 -11.25 -8.72 -13.48
N TYR A 222 -10.05 -8.15 -13.39
CA TYR A 222 -9.83 -6.98 -12.54
C TYR A 222 -10.67 -5.76 -12.98
N THR A 223 -10.98 -5.64 -14.28
CA THR A 223 -11.85 -4.59 -14.81
C THR A 223 -13.25 -4.61 -14.17
N ALA A 224 -13.79 -5.79 -13.83
CA ALA A 224 -15.08 -5.88 -13.15
C ALA A 224 -15.05 -5.25 -11.75
N TYR A 225 -13.92 -5.35 -11.04
CA TYR A 225 -13.72 -4.66 -9.76
C TYR A 225 -13.63 -3.14 -9.94
N GLU A 226 -12.89 -2.69 -10.96
CA GLU A 226 -12.80 -1.26 -11.27
C GLU A 226 -14.17 -0.65 -11.60
N GLU A 227 -14.98 -1.33 -12.42
CA GLU A 227 -16.34 -0.91 -12.77
C GLU A 227 -17.26 -0.90 -11.54
N PHE A 228 -17.17 -1.92 -10.70
CA PHE A 228 -17.89 -1.98 -9.42
C PHE A 228 -17.57 -0.77 -8.54
N LEU A 229 -16.28 -0.48 -8.33
CA LEU A 229 -15.86 0.65 -7.51
C LEU A 229 -16.26 1.99 -8.11
N GLU A 230 -16.12 2.16 -9.42
CA GLU A 230 -16.53 3.39 -10.10
C GLU A 230 -18.02 3.66 -9.90
N ASN A 231 -18.85 2.63 -10.02
CA ASN A 231 -20.28 2.73 -9.74
C ASN A 231 -20.56 3.06 -8.27
N LYS A 232 -19.85 2.43 -7.33
CA LYS A 232 -19.98 2.74 -5.90
C LYS A 232 -19.59 4.16 -5.54
N VAL A 233 -18.51 4.68 -6.12
CA VAL A 233 -18.07 6.07 -5.95
C VAL A 233 -19.16 7.04 -6.43
N LYS A 234 -19.79 6.76 -7.58
CA LYS A 234 -20.89 7.57 -8.13
C LYS A 234 -22.15 7.48 -7.27
N GLU A 235 -22.56 6.27 -6.90
CA GLU A 235 -23.74 5.99 -6.07
C GLU A 235 -23.68 6.73 -4.72
N LEU A 236 -22.51 6.73 -4.08
CA LEU A 236 -22.28 7.36 -2.79
C LEU A 236 -21.94 8.86 -2.89
N GLY A 237 -21.86 9.43 -4.10
CA GLY A 237 -21.54 10.84 -4.31
C GLY A 237 -20.15 11.25 -3.80
N LEU A 238 -19.19 10.31 -3.79
CA LEU A 238 -17.86 10.54 -3.23
C LEU A 238 -17.03 11.44 -4.14
N LYS A 239 -16.27 12.36 -3.54
CA LYS A 239 -15.44 13.33 -4.26
C LYS A 239 -13.97 13.00 -4.08
N LYS A 240 -13.25 12.92 -5.21
CA LYS A 240 -11.79 12.80 -5.20
C LYS A 240 -11.13 14.16 -5.06
N GLU A 241 -9.98 14.16 -4.39
CA GLU A 241 -9.04 15.25 -4.32
C GLU A 241 -7.75 14.86 -5.05
N ILE A 242 -7.11 15.83 -5.70
CA ILE A 242 -5.84 15.63 -6.42
C ILE A 242 -4.69 16.04 -5.51
N PHE A 243 -3.76 15.13 -5.28
CA PHE A 243 -2.57 15.39 -4.50
C PHE A 243 -1.47 16.05 -5.34
N ARG A 244 -1.44 17.38 -5.29
CA ARG A 244 -0.31 18.18 -5.80
C ARG A 244 0.83 18.11 -4.80
N ALA A 245 2.02 17.74 -5.28
CA ALA A 245 3.18 17.51 -4.44
C ALA A 245 4.41 18.23 -4.98
N LYS A 246 5.24 18.73 -4.07
CA LYS A 246 6.60 19.16 -4.39
C LYS A 246 7.56 17.98 -4.22
N LYS A 247 8.69 18.02 -4.94
CA LYS A 247 9.77 17.06 -4.75
C LYS A 247 10.12 16.95 -3.26
N GLY A 248 10.08 15.74 -2.73
CA GLY A 248 10.35 15.43 -1.32
C GLY A 248 9.13 15.36 -0.41
N ASP A 249 7.93 15.73 -0.88
CA ASP A 249 6.70 15.54 -0.11
C ASP A 249 6.36 14.06 0.05
N LEU A 250 5.74 13.73 1.17
CA LEU A 250 5.31 12.39 1.54
C LEU A 250 3.81 12.35 1.84
N LEU A 251 3.14 11.30 1.35
CA LEU A 251 1.75 10.95 1.64
C LEU A 251 1.72 9.55 2.26
N ILE A 252 1.17 9.42 3.48
CA ILE A 252 0.87 8.14 4.11
C ILE A 252 -0.63 7.89 3.95
N TRP A 253 -1.03 6.70 3.52
CA TRP A 253 -2.44 6.36 3.41
C TRP A 253 -2.79 5.02 4.05
N HIS A 254 -4.02 4.96 4.55
CA HIS A 254 -4.65 3.74 5.02
C HIS A 254 -4.98 2.83 3.84
N ALA A 255 -4.76 1.51 3.96
CA ALA A 255 -4.96 0.57 2.84
C ALA A 255 -6.38 0.54 2.26
N ASN A 256 -7.40 0.97 3.01
CA ASN A 256 -8.78 1.05 2.55
C ASN A 256 -9.16 2.38 1.90
N ILE A 257 -8.30 3.41 1.92
CA ILE A 257 -8.64 4.65 1.22
C ILE A 257 -8.70 4.38 -0.28
N LEU A 258 -9.77 4.88 -0.92
CA LEU A 258 -9.91 4.85 -2.35
C LEU A 258 -8.97 5.89 -2.97
N HIS A 259 -8.04 5.43 -3.79
CA HIS A 259 -7.02 6.27 -4.43
C HIS A 259 -6.64 5.73 -5.80
N GLY A 260 -5.89 6.51 -6.58
CA GLY A 260 -5.43 6.13 -7.91
C GLY A 260 -4.49 7.17 -8.52
N GLY A 261 -4.17 6.99 -9.80
CA GLY A 261 -3.36 7.93 -10.56
C GLY A 261 -4.18 8.66 -11.62
N GLU A 262 -4.06 9.98 -11.67
CA GLU A 262 -4.68 10.81 -12.71
C GLU A 262 -4.03 10.56 -14.08
N PRO A 263 -4.74 10.93 -15.17
CA PRO A 263 -4.18 10.92 -16.53
C PRO A 263 -2.87 11.69 -16.62
N HIS A 264 -1.93 11.15 -17.38
CA HIS A 264 -0.67 11.82 -17.65
C HIS A 264 -0.83 12.65 -18.93
N LEU A 265 -1.13 13.94 -18.79
CA LEU A 265 -1.53 14.80 -19.92
C LEU A 265 -0.31 15.28 -20.72
N ASP A 266 0.73 15.78 -20.05
CA ASP A 266 1.97 16.24 -20.68
C ASP A 266 2.99 15.10 -20.77
N LYS A 267 3.09 14.48 -21.95
CA LYS A 267 3.97 13.34 -22.23
C LYS A 267 5.47 13.66 -22.20
N ASN A 268 5.85 14.94 -22.09
CA ASN A 268 7.25 15.35 -21.99
C ASN A 268 7.75 15.42 -20.55
N ARG A 269 6.85 15.35 -19.56
CA ARG A 269 7.19 15.40 -18.14
C ARG A 269 7.10 14.01 -17.56
N THR A 270 7.99 13.67 -16.62
CA THR A 270 7.87 12.44 -15.85
C THR A 270 7.05 12.68 -14.58
N ARG A 271 6.75 11.59 -13.86
CA ARG A 271 6.29 11.64 -12.46
C ARG A 271 7.02 10.54 -11.71
N LYS A 272 8.20 10.84 -11.19
CA LYS A 272 9.07 9.94 -10.44
C LYS A 272 8.56 9.88 -9.01
N SER A 273 8.32 8.67 -8.54
CA SER A 273 7.87 8.46 -7.16
C SER A 273 8.37 7.14 -6.62
N LEU A 274 8.32 7.06 -5.29
CA LEU A 274 8.65 5.89 -4.51
C LEU A 274 7.46 5.54 -3.62
N VAL A 275 7.10 4.26 -3.57
CA VAL A 275 6.03 3.74 -2.72
C VAL A 275 6.60 2.63 -1.86
N TYR A 276 6.29 2.65 -0.58
CA TYR A 276 6.50 1.56 0.35
C TYR A 276 5.16 1.04 0.85
N HIS A 277 5.06 -0.27 1.03
CA HIS A 277 3.95 -0.91 1.69
C HIS A 277 4.43 -1.58 2.97
N PHE A 278 3.75 -1.33 4.08
CA PHE A 278 4.03 -1.90 5.38
C PHE A 278 2.86 -2.75 5.84
N PHE A 279 3.13 -4.02 6.12
CA PHE A 279 2.16 -4.91 6.74
C PHE A 279 2.36 -4.97 8.25
N ASP A 280 1.30 -5.31 8.98
CA ASP A 280 1.40 -5.78 10.35
C ASP A 280 1.97 -7.21 10.35
N GLU A 281 3.13 -7.39 10.98
CA GLU A 281 3.80 -8.70 11.09
C GLU A 281 2.94 -9.77 11.77
N ASN A 282 1.93 -9.35 12.55
CA ASN A 282 1.02 -10.25 13.26
C ASN A 282 -0.30 -10.53 12.51
N SER A 283 -0.40 -10.10 11.24
CA SER A 283 -1.56 -10.32 10.39
C SER A 283 -1.29 -11.40 9.33
N VAL A 284 -2.32 -12.18 9.00
CA VAL A 284 -2.26 -13.07 7.84
C VAL A 284 -2.34 -12.20 6.60
N CYS A 285 -1.29 -12.20 5.77
CA CYS A 285 -1.22 -11.36 4.58
C CYS A 285 -1.45 -12.19 3.31
N TYR A 286 -2.28 -11.68 2.39
CA TYR A 286 -2.63 -12.39 1.16
C TYR A 286 -3.07 -11.42 0.05
N HIS A 287 -3.19 -11.94 -1.17
CA HIS A 287 -3.64 -11.21 -2.34
C HIS A 287 -5.05 -11.67 -2.69
N GLU A 288 -6.08 -10.88 -2.37
CA GLU A 288 -7.49 -11.27 -2.51
C GLU A 288 -7.84 -11.72 -3.94
N VAL A 289 -7.52 -10.92 -4.97
CA VAL A 289 -7.87 -11.27 -6.37
C VAL A 289 -7.25 -12.59 -6.83
N THR A 290 -6.01 -12.87 -6.43
CA THR A 290 -5.32 -14.11 -6.83
C THR A 290 -5.51 -15.26 -5.84
N GLN A 291 -6.12 -14.97 -4.68
CA GLN A 291 -6.29 -15.84 -3.52
C GLN A 291 -4.99 -16.52 -3.10
N ARG A 292 -3.88 -15.77 -3.08
CA ARG A 292 -2.53 -16.28 -2.77
C ARG A 292 -2.02 -15.71 -1.45
N PRO A 293 -1.41 -16.52 -0.58
CA PRO A 293 -0.70 -15.98 0.57
C PRO A 293 0.45 -15.08 0.12
N ALA A 294 0.68 -13.99 0.85
CA ALA A 294 1.78 -13.07 0.57
C ALA A 294 3.13 -13.75 0.83
N LEU A 295 4.09 -13.51 -0.06
CA LEU A 295 5.45 -14.02 0.09
C LEU A 295 6.31 -12.95 0.75
N PHE A 296 6.76 -13.19 1.97
CA PHE A 296 7.76 -12.34 2.60
C PHE A 296 9.14 -12.80 2.15
N GLU A 297 9.90 -11.90 1.54
CA GLU A 297 11.33 -12.07 1.35
C GLU A 297 11.98 -11.62 2.66
N LEU A 298 12.35 -12.61 3.49
CA LEU A 298 13.14 -12.40 4.71
C LEU A 298 14.60 -12.18 4.35
#